data_AF-A0A350PXR8-F1
#
_entry.id   AF-A0A350PXR8-F1
#
_cell.length_a   1.000
_cell.length_b   1.000
_cell.length_c   1.000
_cell.angle_alpha   90.00
_cell.angle_beta   90.00
_cell.angle_gamma   90.00
#
_symmetry.space_group_name_H-M   'P 1'
#
loop_
_entity.id
_entity.type
_entity.pdbx_description
1 polymer ?
#
loop_
_entity_poly.entity_id
_entity_poly.type
_entity_poly.pdbx_seq_one_letter_code
_entity_poly.pdbx_strand_id
1 'polypeptide(L)'
;MKTKCISLIGLVLSLAVGVSLITSCRKETPLVFNLEPTPVLSIGIGWGVATQAWGRLKAEPSFSAADSGFVRQLVAFELLGRERRSEGRDSGIWYRLELDGQAGWLHESALLFFASKTVADYYVRNQD
;
A
#
# COMPACT_ATOMS: atom_id res chain seq x y z
N MET A 1 -57.25 34.35 -48.27
CA MET A 1 -55.83 34.08 -47.89
C MET A 1 -55.66 33.90 -46.37
N LYS A 2 -56.54 33.13 -45.69
CA LYS A 2 -56.58 33.03 -44.20
C LYS A 2 -56.40 31.62 -43.62
N THR A 3 -56.33 30.57 -44.45
CA THR A 3 -56.29 29.17 -44.00
C THR A 3 -54.89 28.59 -43.78
N LYS A 4 -53.82 29.27 -44.22
CA LYS A 4 -52.43 28.77 -44.08
C LYS A 4 -51.78 29.04 -42.71
N CYS A 5 -52.17 30.12 -42.01
CA CYS A 5 -51.55 30.47 -40.72
C CYS A 5 -51.97 29.54 -39.57
N ILE A 6 -53.21 29.02 -39.58
CA ILE A 6 -53.72 28.15 -38.51
C ILE A 6 -53.03 26.77 -38.57
N SER A 7 -52.71 26.28 -39.76
CA SER A 7 -52.00 25.00 -39.96
C SER A 7 -50.53 25.04 -39.53
N LEU A 8 -49.87 26.19 -39.61
CA LEU A 8 -48.44 26.32 -39.26
C LEU A 8 -48.24 26.36 -37.74
N ILE A 9 -49.16 27.01 -37.01
CA ILE A 9 -49.09 27.12 -35.55
C ILE A 9 -49.36 25.76 -34.87
N GLY A 10 -50.30 24.97 -35.40
CA GLY A 10 -50.57 23.61 -34.90
C GLY A 10 -49.40 22.64 -35.11
N LEU A 11 -48.69 22.76 -36.23
CA LEU A 11 -47.52 21.93 -36.53
C LEU A 11 -46.33 22.27 -35.61
N VAL A 12 -46.12 23.55 -35.29
CA VAL A 12 -45.03 23.99 -34.39
C VAL A 12 -45.32 23.57 -32.95
N LEU A 13 -46.58 23.65 -32.50
CA LEU A 13 -46.95 23.20 -31.16
C LEU A 13 -46.78 21.68 -30.98
N SER A 14 -47.13 20.87 -31.99
CA SER A 14 -46.94 19.41 -31.89
C SER A 14 -45.46 19.02 -31.93
N LEU A 15 -44.63 19.76 -32.66
CA LEU A 15 -43.18 19.52 -32.70
C LEU A 15 -42.53 19.85 -31.35
N ALA A 16 -42.96 20.94 -30.68
CA ALA A 16 -42.42 21.33 -29.38
C ALA A 16 -42.75 20.31 -28.27
N VAL A 17 -43.98 19.75 -28.27
CA VAL A 17 -44.38 18.72 -27.29
C VAL A 17 -43.64 17.40 -27.49
N GLY A 18 -43.34 17.02 -28.75
CA GLY A 18 -42.55 15.83 -29.05
C GLY A 18 -41.11 15.89 -28.54
N VAL A 19 -40.49 17.08 -28.56
CA VAL A 19 -39.10 17.28 -28.14
C VAL A 19 -38.95 17.24 -26.61
N SER A 20 -39.98 17.60 -25.85
CA SER A 20 -39.94 17.54 -24.38
C SER A 20 -40.05 16.12 -23.80
N LEU A 21 -40.51 15.13 -24.56
CA LEU A 21 -40.66 13.75 -24.07
C LEU A 21 -39.38 12.91 -24.14
N ILE A 22 -38.36 13.36 -24.90
CA ILE A 22 -37.11 12.62 -25.12
C ILE A 22 -35.96 13.02 -24.19
N THR A 23 -36.12 14.04 -23.35
CA THR A 23 -35.07 14.51 -22.41
C THR A 23 -35.13 13.88 -21.01
N SER A 24 -36.10 13.00 -20.73
CA SER A 24 -36.30 12.46 -19.37
C SER A 24 -35.51 11.19 -19.03
N CYS A 25 -34.73 10.61 -19.96
CA CYS A 25 -33.85 9.47 -19.65
C CYS A 25 -32.41 9.94 -19.40
N ARG A 26 -32.18 10.58 -18.25
CA ARG A 26 -30.83 10.78 -17.73
C ARG A 26 -30.46 9.58 -16.86
N LYS A 27 -29.62 8.69 -17.37
CA LYS A 27 -29.10 7.53 -16.61
C LYS A 27 -28.17 8.06 -15.50
N GLU A 28 -28.49 7.74 -14.26
CA GLU A 28 -27.66 8.09 -13.11
C GLU A 28 -26.32 7.38 -13.24
N THR A 29 -25.24 8.16 -13.36
CA THR A 29 -23.88 7.62 -13.39
C THR A 29 -23.56 7.11 -11.99
N PRO A 30 -23.33 5.80 -11.79
CA PRO A 30 -22.95 5.31 -10.47
C PRO A 30 -21.60 5.92 -10.11
N LEU A 31 -21.55 6.63 -8.97
CA LEU A 31 -20.30 7.10 -8.38
C LEU A 31 -19.48 5.87 -7.97
N VAL A 32 -18.48 5.54 -8.78
CA VAL A 32 -17.49 4.52 -8.44
C VAL A 32 -16.52 5.15 -7.45
N PHE A 33 -16.77 4.93 -6.16
CA PHE A 33 -15.81 5.27 -5.12
C PHE A 33 -14.66 4.27 -5.18
N ASN A 34 -13.54 4.69 -5.75
CA ASN A 34 -12.27 3.98 -5.61
C ASN A 34 -11.73 4.31 -4.21
N LEU A 35 -12.19 3.55 -3.21
CA LEU A 35 -11.68 3.65 -1.85
C LEU A 35 -10.32 2.96 -1.82
N GLU A 36 -9.33 3.64 -1.23
CA GLU A 36 -8.04 3.03 -0.94
C GLU A 36 -8.30 1.77 -0.08
N PRO A 37 -7.77 0.59 -0.46
CA PRO A 37 -8.00 -0.63 0.29
C PRO A 37 -7.60 -0.42 1.75
N THR A 38 -8.50 -0.72 2.68
CA THR A 38 -8.20 -0.66 4.11
C THR A 38 -6.98 -1.53 4.38
N PRO A 39 -5.88 -0.97 4.93
CA PRO A 39 -4.66 -1.72 5.14
C PRO A 39 -4.99 -2.94 6.00
N VAL A 40 -4.55 -4.10 5.55
CA VAL A 40 -4.58 -5.30 6.40
C VAL A 40 -3.82 -4.98 7.67
N LEU A 41 -4.55 -4.95 8.79
CA LEU A 41 -4.00 -4.80 10.14
C LEU A 41 -3.23 -6.08 10.48
N SER A 42 -2.07 -6.26 9.86
CA SER A 42 -1.04 -7.13 10.42
C SER A 42 -0.67 -6.50 11.76
N ILE A 43 -1.01 -7.20 12.84
CA ILE A 43 -0.70 -6.76 14.21
C ILE A 43 0.82 -6.61 14.42
N GLY A 44 1.65 -7.22 13.55
CA GLY A 44 3.08 -6.95 13.41
C GLY A 44 3.41 -5.98 12.27
N ILE A 45 4.46 -5.17 12.45
CA ILE A 45 4.91 -4.17 11.46
C ILE A 45 5.45 -4.78 10.16
N GLY A 46 5.58 -6.11 10.09
CA GLY A 46 5.98 -6.88 8.92
C GLY A 46 6.96 -7.99 9.26
N TRP A 47 7.55 -8.58 8.22
CA TRP A 47 8.54 -9.64 8.30
C TRP A 47 9.83 -9.21 7.60
N GLY A 48 10.96 -9.61 8.15
CA GLY A 48 12.28 -9.36 7.60
C GLY A 48 12.95 -10.67 7.17
N VAL A 49 13.75 -10.63 6.10
CA VAL A 49 14.72 -11.69 5.78
C VAL A 49 16.10 -11.07 5.70
N ALA A 50 17.05 -11.58 6.47
CA ALA A 50 18.43 -11.09 6.44
C ALA A 50 19.10 -11.46 5.10
N THR A 51 19.74 -10.49 4.48
CA THR A 51 20.41 -10.65 3.18
C THR A 51 21.90 -10.93 3.29
N GLN A 52 22.50 -10.64 4.44
CA GLN A 52 23.92 -10.86 4.71
C GLN A 52 24.13 -12.22 5.39
N ALA A 53 25.25 -12.88 5.07
CA ALA A 53 25.67 -14.14 5.70
C ALA A 53 25.50 -14.13 7.23
N TRP A 54 25.94 -13.03 7.85
CA TRP A 54 25.79 -12.72 9.27
C TRP A 54 25.46 -11.24 9.45
N GLY A 55 24.17 -10.93 9.62
CA GLY A 55 23.70 -9.60 9.97
C GLY A 55 23.99 -9.31 11.44
N ARG A 56 24.59 -8.16 11.72
CA ARG A 56 24.86 -7.72 13.09
C ARG A 56 23.64 -7.02 13.65
N LEU A 57 23.10 -7.55 14.73
CA LEU A 57 22.05 -6.86 15.48
C LEU A 57 22.72 -5.82 16.36
N LYS A 58 22.23 -4.58 16.28
CA LYS A 58 22.73 -3.45 17.05
C LYS A 58 21.88 -3.24 18.29
N ALA A 59 22.49 -2.88 19.42
CA ALA A 59 21.76 -2.55 20.65
C ALA A 59 20.84 -1.33 20.47
N GLU A 60 21.24 -0.40 19.61
CA GLU A 60 20.52 0.83 19.27
C GLU A 60 20.48 1.00 17.74
N PRO A 61 19.56 1.80 17.17
CA PRO A 61 19.48 2.06 15.73
C PRO A 61 20.62 2.98 15.24
N SER A 62 21.85 2.50 15.35
CA SER A 62 23.09 3.17 14.94
C SER A 62 24.16 2.16 14.56
N PHE A 63 24.93 2.45 13.51
CA PHE A 63 26.09 1.64 13.11
C PHE A 63 27.21 1.66 14.16
N SER A 64 27.29 2.73 14.97
CA SER A 64 28.26 2.83 16.07
C SER A 64 27.83 2.12 17.36
N ALA A 65 26.58 1.66 17.45
CA ALA A 65 26.13 0.94 18.62
C ALA A 65 26.82 -0.43 18.76
N ALA A 66 26.90 -0.92 20.00
CA ALA A 66 27.39 -2.25 20.30
C ALA A 66 26.55 -3.32 19.59
N ASP A 67 27.20 -4.41 19.22
CA ASP A 67 26.51 -5.57 18.66
C ASP A 67 25.78 -6.30 19.81
N SER A 68 24.46 -6.48 19.70
CA SER A 68 23.62 -7.19 20.68
C SER A 68 23.40 -8.66 20.32
N GLY A 69 23.73 -9.05 19.09
CA GLY A 69 23.53 -10.40 18.59
C GLY A 69 23.80 -10.50 17.09
N PHE A 70 23.44 -11.64 16.51
CA PHE A 70 23.61 -11.90 15.09
C PHE A 70 22.41 -12.61 14.51
N VAL A 71 22.11 -12.32 13.24
CA VAL A 71 21.11 -13.04 12.46
C VAL A 71 21.78 -13.68 11.25
N ARG A 72 21.39 -14.92 10.95
CA ARG A 72 21.85 -15.63 9.74
C ARG A 72 21.08 -15.18 8.51
N GLN A 73 21.75 -15.25 7.38
CA GLN A 73 21.13 -15.06 6.06
C GLN A 73 19.97 -16.03 5.85
N LEU A 74 18.98 -15.60 5.05
CA LEU A 74 17.84 -16.41 4.66
C LEU A 74 17.02 -16.94 5.85
N VAL A 75 17.11 -16.28 7.00
CA VAL A 75 16.18 -16.50 8.11
C VAL A 75 15.09 -15.44 8.05
N ALA A 76 13.84 -15.89 8.03
CA ALA A 76 12.67 -15.02 8.17
C ALA A 76 12.38 -14.76 9.65
N PHE A 77 12.15 -13.50 10.01
CA PHE A 77 11.86 -13.08 11.38
C PHE A 77 10.81 -11.98 11.40
N GLU A 78 10.08 -11.90 12.51
CA GLU A 78 9.09 -10.86 12.73
C GLU A 78 9.79 -9.53 13.06
N LEU A 79 9.28 -8.45 12.49
CA LEU A 79 9.72 -7.10 12.82
C LEU A 79 8.82 -6.59 13.95
N LEU A 80 9.44 -6.07 15.00
CA LEU A 80 8.78 -5.62 16.24
C LEU A 80 8.63 -4.10 16.31
N GLY A 81 9.54 -3.36 15.66
CA GLY A 81 9.50 -1.91 15.59
C GLY A 81 10.32 -1.38 14.42
N ARG A 82 10.11 -0.10 14.09
CA ARG A 82 10.96 0.60 13.12
C ARG A 82 11.26 2.01 13.60
N GLU A 83 12.44 2.49 13.27
CA GLU A 83 12.87 3.85 13.56
C GLU A 83 13.53 4.44 12.31
N ARG A 84 13.18 5.68 11.97
CA ARG A 84 13.79 6.39 10.85
C ARG A 84 14.81 7.38 11.39
N ARG A 85 16.03 7.28 10.87
CA ARG A 85 17.09 8.27 11.05
C ARG A 85 17.21 9.07 9.76
N SER A 86 17.13 10.39 9.86
CA SER A 86 17.06 11.26 8.67
C SER A 86 18.44 11.73 8.17
N GLU A 87 19.44 11.75 9.04
CA GLU A 87 20.72 12.40 8.77
C GLU A 87 21.90 11.62 9.37
N GLY A 88 23.08 11.87 8.80
CA GLY A 88 24.34 11.25 9.23
C GLY A 88 24.51 9.82 8.73
N ARG A 89 25.55 9.15 9.23
CA ARG A 89 25.92 7.79 8.80
C ARG A 89 24.86 6.75 9.10
N ASP A 90 24.00 7.01 10.09
CA ASP A 90 22.96 6.10 10.56
C ASP A 90 21.63 6.32 9.81
N SER A 91 21.61 7.21 8.80
CA SER A 91 20.41 7.53 8.04
C SER A 91 19.81 6.29 7.37
N GLY A 92 18.48 6.22 7.37
CA GLY A 92 17.72 5.11 6.81
C GLY A 92 16.66 4.60 7.79
N ILE A 93 16.08 3.46 7.46
CA ILE A 93 15.14 2.75 8.34
C ILE A 93 15.89 1.66 9.09
N TRP A 94 15.72 1.68 10.41
CA TRP A 94 16.16 0.63 11.30
C TRP A 94 14.97 -0.18 11.74
N TYR A 95 15.11 -1.50 11.75
CA TYR A 95 14.06 -2.41 12.17
C TYR A 95 14.50 -3.16 13.42
N ARG A 96 13.62 -3.18 14.41
CA ARG A 96 13.80 -3.95 15.64
C ARG A 96 13.27 -5.36 15.43
N LEU A 97 14.02 -6.36 15.87
CA LEU A 97 13.62 -7.75 15.86
C LEU A 97 14.10 -8.45 17.13
N GLU A 98 13.56 -9.65 17.37
CA GLU A 98 14.03 -10.58 18.40
C GLU A 98 14.15 -11.96 17.78
N LEU A 99 15.32 -12.59 17.93
CA LEU A 99 15.60 -13.94 17.44
C LEU A 99 16.41 -14.69 18.49
N ASP A 100 16.01 -15.92 18.82
CA ASP A 100 16.69 -16.77 19.81
C ASP A 100 16.94 -16.07 21.16
N GLY A 101 16.01 -15.20 21.60
CA GLY A 101 16.12 -14.41 22.84
C GLY A 101 17.08 -13.22 22.76
N GLN A 102 17.65 -12.94 21.59
CA GLN A 102 18.46 -11.75 21.32
C GLN A 102 17.63 -10.70 20.59
N ALA A 103 17.44 -9.55 21.23
CA ALA A 103 16.79 -8.40 20.63
C ALA A 103 17.82 -7.40 20.10
N GLY A 104 17.49 -6.76 18.99
CA GLY A 104 18.33 -5.70 18.44
C GLY A 104 17.76 -5.06 17.19
N TRP A 105 18.58 -4.20 16.60
CA TRP A 105 18.24 -3.38 15.45
C TRP A 105 19.07 -3.81 14.24
N LEU A 106 18.40 -3.90 13.09
CA LEU A 106 19.02 -4.17 11.81
C LEU A 106 18.63 -3.08 10.82
N HIS A 107 19.63 -2.54 10.13
CA HIS A 107 19.42 -1.50 9.13
C HIS A 107 18.77 -2.06 7.87
N GLU A 108 17.95 -1.26 7.17
CA GLU A 108 17.24 -1.66 5.95
C GLU A 108 18.16 -2.17 4.84
N SER A 109 19.43 -1.77 4.83
CA SER A 109 20.42 -2.28 3.87
C SER A 109 20.82 -3.74 4.08
N ALA A 110 20.47 -4.34 5.23
CA ALA A 110 20.85 -5.70 5.61
C ALA A 110 19.66 -6.69 5.64
N LEU A 111 18.47 -6.24 5.22
CA LEU A 111 17.27 -7.08 5.19
C LEU A 111 16.34 -6.74 4.02
N LEU A 112 15.49 -7.70 3.67
CA LEU A 112 14.32 -7.49 2.82
C LEU A 112 13.06 -7.44 3.67
N PHE A 113 12.18 -6.50 3.38
CA PHE A 113 10.89 -6.35 4.04
C PHE A 113 9.78 -7.10 3.30
N PHE A 114 8.93 -7.79 4.04
CA PHE A 114 7.74 -8.49 3.54
C PHE A 114 6.53 -8.17 4.40
N ALA A 115 5.35 -8.03 3.77
CA ALA A 115 4.12 -7.71 4.49
C ALA A 115 3.57 -8.85 5.35
N SER A 116 3.97 -10.11 5.06
CA SER A 116 3.48 -11.28 5.78
C SER A 116 4.53 -12.39 5.88
N LYS A 117 4.36 -13.24 6.91
CA LYS A 117 5.20 -14.42 7.13
C LYS A 117 5.24 -15.34 5.91
N THR A 118 4.07 -15.57 5.32
CA THR A 118 3.92 -16.48 4.19
C THR A 118 4.79 -16.07 3.01
N VAL A 119 4.89 -14.76 2.72
CA VAL A 119 5.71 -14.25 1.62
C VAL A 119 7.21 -14.31 1.97
N ALA A 120 7.59 -13.95 3.20
CA ALA A 120 8.98 -14.08 3.65
C ALA A 120 9.48 -15.53 3.61
N ASP A 121 8.69 -16.46 4.13
CA ASP A 121 9.00 -17.89 4.11
C ASP A 121 9.05 -18.46 2.69
N TYR A 122 8.18 -17.98 1.79
CA TYR A 122 8.24 -18.35 0.38
C TYR A 122 9.56 -17.89 -0.24
N TYR A 123 9.95 -16.64 0.00
CA TYR A 123 11.24 -16.12 -0.49
C TYR A 123 12.41 -16.98 -0.01
N VAL A 124 12.47 -17.31 1.29
CA VAL A 124 13.55 -18.13 1.87
C VAL A 124 13.64 -19.51 1.18
N ARG A 125 12.51 -20.24 1.07
CA ARG A 125 12.49 -21.59 0.46
C ARG A 125 12.90 -21.62 -1.01
N ASN A 126 12.82 -20.49 -1.71
CA ASN A 126 13.16 -20.38 -3.12
C ASN A 126 14.60 -19.89 -3.37
N GLN A 127 15.41 -19.77 -2.31
CA GLN A 127 16.82 -19.37 -2.37
C GLN A 127 17.79 -20.50 -1.97
N ASP A 128 17.25 -21.64 -1.47
CA ASP A 128 17.99 -22.89 -1.21
C ASP A 128 18.17 -23.72 -2.50
#